data_AF-A0A3C1FEY6-F1
#
_entry.id   AF-A0A3C1FEY6-F1
#
_cell.length_a   1.000
_cell.length_b   1.000
_cell.length_c   1.000
_cell.angle_alpha   90.00
_cell.angle_beta   90.00
_cell.angle_gamma   90.00
#
_symmetry.space_group_name_H-M   'P 1'
#
loop_
_entity.id
_entity.type
_entity.pdbx_description
1 polymer ?
#
loop_
_entity_poly.entity_id
_entity_poly.type
_entity_poly.pdbx_seq_one_letter_code
_entity_poly.pdbx_strand_id
1 'polypeptide(L)'
;MKKLGMLVAALAAALVMNGCSLIPGVGSQSGIQACVAIQGPLQEAGQQIVDLVQNAPSDPMAAAKAMDSLVAKLTEARGKVTNEKVGAGLDKLISAAKSLSTQLKSTKGDFSKLDNTKFQTAVEEFSTALNEVVAGCQS
;
A
#
# COMPACT_ATOMS: atom_id res chain seq x y z
N MET A 1 11.66 -1.24 -10.56
CA MET A 1 12.51 -0.55 -9.55
C MET A 1 12.49 0.98 -9.64
N LYS A 2 12.77 1.62 -10.79
CA LYS A 2 12.72 3.11 -10.91
C LYS A 2 11.38 3.74 -10.49
N LYS A 3 10.25 3.13 -10.87
CA LYS A 3 8.90 3.60 -10.50
C LYS A 3 8.59 3.46 -9.00
N LEU A 4 9.12 2.42 -8.35
CA LEU A 4 8.97 2.17 -6.90
C LEU A 4 9.81 3.15 -6.06
N GLY A 5 11.03 3.44 -6.48
CA GLY A 5 11.87 4.45 -5.81
C GLY A 5 11.29 5.87 -5.90
N MET A 6 10.66 6.22 -7.03
CA MET A 6 9.93 7.48 -7.18
C MET A 6 8.69 7.57 -6.27
N LEU A 7 7.97 6.46 -6.09
CA LEU A 7 6.80 6.36 -5.21
C LEU A 7 7.15 6.66 -3.75
N VAL A 8 8.23 6.07 -3.23
CA VAL A 8 8.70 6.32 -1.86
C VAL A 8 9.14 7.78 -1.68
N ALA A 9 9.82 8.36 -2.67
CA ALA A 9 10.22 9.76 -2.65
C ALA A 9 9.03 10.74 -2.74
N ALA A 10 8.01 10.42 -3.54
CA ALA A 10 6.78 11.21 -3.66
C ALA A 10 5.96 11.18 -2.36
N LEU A 11 5.92 10.03 -1.70
CA LEU A 11 5.35 9.90 -0.36
C LEU A 11 6.04 10.86 0.61
N ALA A 12 7.37 10.79 0.69
CA ALA A 12 8.16 11.66 1.57
C ALA A 12 7.89 13.14 1.28
N ALA A 13 7.88 13.55 0.01
CA ALA A 13 7.65 14.95 -0.40
C ALA A 13 6.24 15.48 -0.02
N ALA A 14 5.20 14.65 -0.16
CA ALA A 14 3.83 15.03 0.23
C ALA A 14 3.68 15.28 1.74
N LEU A 15 4.54 14.67 2.55
CA LEU A 15 4.47 14.72 4.02
C LEU A 15 5.15 15.98 4.59
N VAL A 16 6.23 16.47 3.96
CA VAL A 16 7.05 17.58 4.49
C VAL A 16 6.42 18.97 4.29
N MET A 17 5.35 19.11 3.51
CA MET A 17 4.75 20.43 3.23
C MET A 17 3.68 20.89 4.26
N ASN A 18 3.50 20.17 5.37
CA ASN A 18 2.43 20.41 6.36
C ASN A 18 2.77 21.40 7.49
N GLY A 19 3.29 22.57 7.13
CA GLY A 19 3.56 23.65 8.09
C GLY A 19 2.37 24.57 8.42
N CYS A 20 1.19 24.44 7.79
CA CYS A 20 0.18 25.49 7.84
C CYS A 20 -1.22 25.01 8.28
N SER A 21 -1.56 25.36 9.53
CA SER A 21 -2.89 25.67 10.07
C SER A 21 -4.01 24.64 9.90
N LEU A 22 -4.10 23.72 10.87
CA LEU A 22 -5.27 22.88 11.11
C LEU A 22 -6.31 23.69 11.91
N ILE A 23 -7.34 24.21 11.26
CA ILE A 23 -8.55 24.72 11.94
C ILE A 23 -9.47 23.51 12.18
N PRO A 24 -9.77 23.15 13.44
CA PRO A 24 -10.68 22.05 13.74
C PRO A 24 -12.14 22.52 13.63
N GLY A 25 -12.89 21.89 12.74
CA GLY A 25 -14.35 22.00 12.67
C GLY A 25 -14.85 22.49 11.31
N VAL A 26 -15.76 21.72 10.72
CA VAL A 26 -16.49 21.97 9.46
C VAL A 26 -15.73 21.56 8.19
N GLY A 27 -15.76 20.28 7.84
CA GLY A 27 -15.31 19.76 6.54
C GLY A 27 -14.74 18.35 6.65
N SER A 28 -15.01 17.51 5.65
CA SER A 28 -14.36 16.21 5.48
C SER A 28 -12.83 16.34 5.53
N GLN A 29 -12.15 15.29 6.01
CA GLN A 29 -10.69 15.26 6.12
C GLN A 29 -10.05 15.62 4.76
N SER A 30 -9.13 16.59 4.75
CA SER A 30 -8.38 16.91 3.53
C SER A 30 -7.53 15.71 3.10
N GLY A 31 -7.17 15.60 1.82
CA GLY A 31 -6.30 14.50 1.35
C GLY A 31 -5.01 14.42 2.16
N ILE A 32 -4.46 15.57 2.54
CA ILE A 32 -3.22 15.62 3.31
C ILE A 32 -3.42 15.12 4.76
N GLN A 33 -4.48 15.55 5.44
CA GLN A 33 -4.80 15.05 6.79
C GLN A 33 -5.04 13.54 6.79
N ALA A 34 -5.68 13.01 5.75
CA ALA A 34 -5.87 11.59 5.55
C ALA A 34 -4.55 10.85 5.41
N CYS A 35 -3.62 11.42 4.65
CA CYS A 35 -2.33 10.80 4.42
C CYS A 35 -1.37 10.84 5.61
N VAL A 36 -1.47 11.84 6.47
CA VAL A 36 -0.77 11.84 7.77
C VAL A 36 -1.21 10.65 8.63
N ALA A 37 -2.50 10.33 8.64
CA ALA A 37 -3.04 9.23 9.44
C ALA A 37 -2.57 7.83 8.97
N ILE A 38 -2.07 7.72 7.74
CA ILE A 38 -1.72 6.44 7.09
C ILE A 38 -0.27 6.40 6.59
N GLN A 39 0.54 7.41 6.93
CA GLN A 39 1.92 7.57 6.46
C GLN A 39 2.77 6.32 6.75
N GLY A 40 2.77 5.85 8.00
CA GLY A 40 3.54 4.67 8.39
C GLY A 40 3.13 3.43 7.59
N PRO A 41 1.85 3.05 7.58
CA PRO A 41 1.34 1.95 6.76
C PRO A 41 1.67 2.06 5.26
N LEU A 42 1.65 3.26 4.65
CA LEU A 42 2.04 3.41 3.25
C LEU A 42 3.54 3.25 3.02
N GLN A 43 4.38 3.76 3.92
CA GLN A 43 5.83 3.56 3.82
C GLN A 43 6.18 2.07 3.92
N GLU A 44 5.54 1.36 4.86
CA GLU A 44 5.67 -0.08 4.96
C GLU A 44 5.16 -0.79 3.69
N ALA A 45 4.03 -0.35 3.11
CA ALA A 45 3.52 -0.91 1.86
C ALA A 45 4.57 -0.83 0.72
N GLY A 46 5.22 0.32 0.60
CA GLY A 46 6.29 0.55 -0.39
C GLY A 46 7.52 -0.33 -0.17
N GLN A 47 7.91 -0.59 1.08
CA GLN A 47 9.03 -1.49 1.40
C GLN A 47 8.63 -2.96 1.17
N GLN A 48 7.46 -3.34 1.64
CA GLN A 48 6.96 -4.72 1.58
C GLN A 48 6.83 -5.23 0.15
N ILE A 49 6.40 -4.40 -0.81
CA ILE A 49 6.36 -4.82 -2.22
C ILE A 49 7.75 -5.02 -2.84
N VAL A 50 8.76 -4.26 -2.38
CA VAL A 50 10.15 -4.44 -2.80
C VAL A 50 10.71 -5.73 -2.22
N ASP A 51 10.49 -5.96 -0.93
CA ASP A 51 10.90 -7.19 -0.25
C ASP A 51 10.19 -8.42 -0.82
N LEU A 52 8.92 -8.28 -1.19
CA LEU A 52 8.14 -9.34 -1.83
C LEU A 52 8.80 -9.82 -3.11
N VAL A 53 9.14 -8.90 -4.02
CA VAL A 53 9.75 -9.24 -5.30
C VAL A 53 11.13 -9.90 -5.13
N GLN A 54 11.87 -9.51 -4.08
CA GLN A 54 13.20 -10.07 -3.81
C GLN A 54 13.17 -11.42 -3.10
N ASN A 55 12.26 -11.60 -2.14
CA ASN A 55 12.30 -12.71 -1.19
C ASN A 55 11.24 -13.79 -1.43
N ALA A 56 10.15 -13.48 -2.14
CA ALA A 56 9.10 -14.46 -2.40
C ALA A 56 9.57 -15.74 -3.12
N PRO A 57 10.56 -15.70 -4.05
CA PRO A 57 11.11 -16.92 -4.64
C PRO A 57 11.76 -17.88 -3.64
N SER A 58 12.32 -17.34 -2.56
CA SER A 58 13.06 -18.11 -1.55
C SER A 58 12.17 -18.57 -0.40
N ASP A 59 11.20 -17.75 0.01
CA ASP A 59 10.23 -18.09 1.06
C ASP A 59 8.86 -17.43 0.79
N PRO A 60 8.03 -18.06 -0.06
CA PRO A 60 6.72 -17.50 -0.40
C PRO A 60 5.76 -17.44 0.80
N MET A 61 5.94 -18.30 1.80
CA MET A 61 5.05 -18.32 2.97
C MET A 61 5.37 -17.18 3.95
N ALA A 62 6.65 -16.88 4.16
CA ALA A 62 7.04 -15.68 4.90
C ALA A 62 6.57 -14.41 4.17
N ALA A 63 6.74 -14.38 2.85
CA ALA A 63 6.27 -13.27 2.02
C ALA A 63 4.74 -13.09 2.12
N ALA A 64 3.96 -14.17 2.09
CA ALA A 64 2.51 -14.12 2.28
C ALA A 64 2.12 -13.58 3.65
N LYS A 65 2.80 -14.00 4.72
CA LYS A 65 2.56 -13.52 6.08
C LYS A 65 2.87 -12.04 6.22
N ALA A 66 3.91 -11.55 5.55
CA ALA A 66 4.25 -10.13 5.52
C ALA A 66 3.14 -9.31 4.82
N MET A 67 2.61 -9.81 3.70
CA MET A 67 1.44 -9.21 3.03
C MET A 67 0.18 -9.23 3.91
N ASP A 68 -0.09 -10.30 4.65
CA ASP A 68 -1.21 -10.34 5.61
C ASP A 68 -1.06 -9.29 6.71
N SER A 69 0.17 -9.14 7.25
CA SER A 69 0.46 -8.12 8.26
C SER A 69 0.26 -6.72 7.70
N LEU A 70 0.66 -6.49 6.45
CA LEU A 70 0.44 -5.21 5.77
C LEU A 70 -1.06 -4.95 5.58
N VAL A 71 -1.83 -5.95 5.14
CA VAL A 71 -3.30 -5.87 5.00
C VAL A 71 -3.95 -5.47 6.31
N ALA A 72 -3.54 -6.06 7.44
CA ALA A 72 -4.08 -5.73 8.74
C ALA A 72 -3.82 -4.25 9.10
N LYS A 73 -2.58 -3.79 8.94
CA LYS A 73 -2.20 -2.39 9.21
C LYS A 73 -2.92 -1.40 8.30
N LEU A 74 -3.02 -1.69 7.00
CA LEU A 74 -3.74 -0.85 6.05
C LEU A 74 -5.24 -0.81 6.34
N THR A 75 -5.84 -1.94 6.77
CA THR A 75 -7.26 -1.99 7.16
C THR A 75 -7.53 -1.15 8.40
N GLU A 76 -6.64 -1.22 9.41
CA GLU A 76 -6.74 -0.36 10.59
C GLU A 76 -6.61 1.12 10.22
N ALA A 77 -5.65 1.45 9.35
CA ALA A 77 -5.42 2.80 8.85
C ALA A 77 -6.62 3.33 8.06
N ARG A 78 -7.23 2.49 7.21
CA ARG A 78 -8.42 2.80 6.43
C ARG A 78 -9.61 3.18 7.31
N GLY A 79 -9.75 2.56 8.48
CA GLY A 79 -10.79 2.91 9.46
C GLY A 79 -10.65 4.33 10.04
N LYS A 80 -9.46 4.94 9.92
CA LYS A 80 -9.15 6.31 10.37
C LYS A 80 -9.27 7.35 9.25
N VAL A 81 -9.51 6.92 8.01
CA VAL A 81 -9.59 7.79 6.83
C VAL A 81 -11.05 8.05 6.46
N THR A 82 -11.44 9.33 6.46
CA THR A 82 -12.78 9.77 6.02
C THR A 82 -12.76 10.46 4.66
N ASN A 83 -11.57 10.81 4.14
CA ASN A 83 -11.42 11.30 2.78
C ASN A 83 -11.72 10.19 1.76
N GLU A 84 -12.70 10.41 0.89
CA GLU A 84 -13.19 9.37 -0.03
C GLU A 84 -12.13 8.92 -1.04
N LYS A 85 -11.31 9.84 -1.57
CA LYS A 85 -10.27 9.50 -2.57
C LYS A 85 -9.14 8.68 -1.94
N VAL A 86 -8.65 9.12 -0.78
CA VAL A 86 -7.61 8.38 -0.04
C VAL A 86 -8.16 7.03 0.44
N GLY A 87 -9.42 7.01 0.91
CA GLY A 87 -10.12 5.80 1.32
C GLY A 87 -10.26 4.78 0.19
N ALA A 88 -10.72 5.21 -0.99
CA ALA A 88 -10.88 4.35 -2.16
C ALA A 88 -9.53 3.80 -2.65
N GLY A 89 -8.47 4.63 -2.66
CA GLY A 89 -7.12 4.17 -2.97
C GLY A 89 -6.63 3.11 -1.98
N LEU A 90 -6.89 3.32 -0.68
CA LEU A 90 -6.52 2.36 0.37
C LEU A 90 -7.30 1.05 0.23
N ASP A 91 -8.58 1.10 -0.10
CA ASP A 91 -9.41 -0.10 -0.31
C ASP A 91 -8.85 -0.95 -1.46
N LYS A 92 -8.42 -0.30 -2.55
CA LYS A 92 -7.73 -0.97 -3.66
C LYS A 92 -6.37 -1.54 -3.22
N LEU A 93 -5.60 -0.80 -2.44
CA LEU A 93 -4.29 -1.24 -1.97
C LEU A 93 -4.41 -2.48 -1.05
N ILE A 94 -5.40 -2.47 -0.16
CA ILE A 94 -5.75 -3.61 0.70
C ILE A 94 -6.14 -4.82 -0.16
N SER A 95 -6.97 -4.62 -1.18
CA SER A 95 -7.40 -5.70 -2.08
C SER A 95 -6.22 -6.32 -2.84
N ALA A 96 -5.34 -5.49 -3.41
CA ALA A 96 -4.16 -5.97 -4.13
C ALA A 96 -3.20 -6.72 -3.20
N ALA A 97 -2.97 -6.22 -1.98
CA ALA A 97 -2.15 -6.90 -0.97
C ALA A 97 -2.72 -8.28 -0.56
N LYS A 98 -4.06 -8.38 -0.42
CA LYS A 98 -4.76 -9.66 -0.20
C LYS A 98 -4.59 -10.61 -1.38
N SER A 99 -4.64 -10.10 -2.60
CA SER A 99 -4.41 -10.88 -3.82
C SER A 99 -3.00 -11.46 -3.85
N LEU A 100 -1.99 -10.64 -3.54
CA LEU A 100 -0.59 -11.09 -3.42
C LEU A 100 -0.42 -12.18 -2.37
N SER A 101 -0.94 -11.96 -1.15
CA SER A 101 -0.93 -12.99 -0.09
C SER A 101 -1.59 -14.30 -0.54
N THR A 102 -2.73 -14.22 -1.23
CA THR A 102 -3.45 -15.38 -1.74
C THR A 102 -2.65 -16.15 -2.79
N GLN A 103 -2.05 -15.46 -3.75
CA GLN A 103 -1.20 -16.10 -4.76
C GLN A 103 0.00 -16.79 -4.11
N LEU A 104 0.65 -16.13 -3.16
CA LEU A 104 1.79 -16.71 -2.44
C LEU A 104 1.39 -17.94 -1.62
N LYS A 105 0.26 -17.91 -0.90
CA LYS A 105 -0.26 -19.08 -0.17
C LYS A 105 -0.62 -20.23 -1.09
N SER A 106 -1.08 -19.95 -2.31
CA SER A 106 -1.44 -20.98 -3.29
C SER A 106 -0.24 -21.84 -3.69
N THR A 107 0.98 -21.31 -3.57
CA THR A 107 2.23 -22.06 -3.80
C THR A 107 2.46 -23.18 -2.78
N LYS A 108 1.84 -23.09 -1.59
CA LYS A 108 2.09 -23.97 -0.44
C LYS A 108 3.57 -24.11 -0.08
N GLY A 109 4.35 -23.03 -0.25
CA GLY A 109 5.79 -23.03 0.00
C GLY A 109 6.66 -23.30 -1.24
N ASP A 110 6.06 -23.70 -2.36
CA ASP A 110 6.77 -24.04 -3.58
C ASP A 110 6.52 -22.97 -4.67
N PHE A 111 7.42 -21.99 -4.75
CA PHE A 111 7.29 -20.84 -5.64
C PHE A 111 7.18 -21.23 -7.13
N SER A 112 7.66 -22.41 -7.53
CA SER A 112 7.51 -22.88 -8.92
C SER A 112 6.05 -23.11 -9.32
N LYS A 113 5.15 -23.27 -8.34
CA LYS A 113 3.69 -23.41 -8.55
C LYS A 113 2.96 -22.08 -8.63
N LEU A 114 3.67 -20.95 -8.51
CA LEU A 114 3.05 -19.64 -8.57
C LEU A 114 2.47 -19.38 -9.96
N ASP A 115 1.23 -18.92 -10.00
CA ASP A 115 0.66 -18.34 -11.22
C ASP A 115 1.32 -16.97 -11.47
N ASN A 116 2.41 -16.98 -12.25
CA ASN A 116 3.20 -15.79 -12.51
C ASN A 116 2.37 -14.65 -13.14
N THR A 117 1.37 -14.98 -13.97
CA THR A 117 0.48 -13.97 -14.56
C THR A 117 -0.34 -13.28 -13.48
N LYS A 118 -1.05 -14.05 -12.65
CA LYS A 118 -1.85 -13.47 -11.57
C LYS A 118 -1.00 -12.74 -10.53
N PHE A 119 0.18 -13.26 -10.23
CA PHE A 119 1.11 -12.62 -9.30
C PHE A 119 1.58 -11.27 -9.85
N GLN A 120 2.01 -11.20 -11.11
CA GLN A 120 2.44 -9.92 -11.70
C GLN A 120 1.29 -8.93 -11.83
N THR A 121 0.10 -9.37 -12.21
CA THR A 121 -1.10 -8.51 -12.20
C THR A 121 -1.35 -7.95 -10.79
N ALA A 122 -1.29 -8.77 -9.75
CA ALA A 122 -1.47 -8.30 -8.38
C ALA A 122 -0.36 -7.32 -7.93
N VAL A 123 0.89 -7.48 -8.39
CA VAL A 123 1.99 -6.53 -8.13
C VAL A 123 1.74 -5.18 -8.82
N GLU A 124 1.25 -5.21 -10.06
CA GLU A 124 0.90 -4.00 -10.83
C GLU A 124 -0.29 -3.27 -10.21
N GLU A 125 -1.33 -4.00 -9.82
CA GLU A 125 -2.50 -3.48 -9.10
C GLU A 125 -2.09 -2.85 -7.78
N PHE A 126 -1.20 -3.50 -7.02
CA PHE A 126 -0.67 -2.96 -5.77
C PHE A 126 0.07 -1.64 -6.01
N SER A 127 0.97 -1.61 -7.01
CA SER A 127 1.73 -0.42 -7.35
C SER A 127 0.84 0.73 -7.85
N THR A 128 -0.21 0.39 -8.60
CA THR A 128 -1.20 1.36 -9.09
C THR A 128 -2.02 1.92 -7.94
N ALA A 129 -2.55 1.06 -7.06
CA ALA A 129 -3.31 1.48 -5.90
C ALA A 129 -2.48 2.36 -4.95
N LEU A 130 -1.19 2.04 -4.75
CA LEU A 130 -0.30 2.88 -3.97
C LEU A 130 -0.16 4.29 -4.57
N ASN A 131 -0.03 4.41 -5.90
CA ASN A 131 -0.02 5.71 -6.57
C ASN A 131 -1.34 6.46 -6.42
N GLU A 132 -2.48 5.76 -6.49
CA GLU A 132 -3.78 6.37 -6.31
C GLU A 132 -3.97 6.93 -4.89
N VAL A 133 -3.48 6.24 -3.86
CA VAL A 133 -3.46 6.78 -2.50
C VAL A 133 -2.64 8.06 -2.44
N VAL A 134 -1.42 8.04 -2.99
CA VAL A 134 -0.52 9.21 -3.04
C VAL A 134 -1.15 10.37 -3.80
N ALA A 135 -1.83 10.11 -4.91
CA ALA A 135 -2.57 11.13 -5.67
C ALA A 135 -3.74 11.69 -4.84
N GLY A 136 -4.46 10.83 -4.10
CA GLY A 136 -5.49 11.24 -3.16
C GLY A 136 -4.96 12.16 -2.07
N CYS A 137 -3.72 11.96 -1.61
CA CYS A 137 -3.07 12.82 -0.62
C CYS A 137 -2.89 14.26 -1.09
N GLN A 138 -2.74 14.47 -2.40
CA GLN A 138 -2.47 15.77 -3.01
C GLN A 138 -3.74 16.54 -3.37
N SER A 139 -4.92 15.95 -3.10
CA SER A 139 -6.22 16.44 -3.56
C SER A 139 -7.16 16.91 -2.46
#